data_AF-A0A1H3JYT6-F1
#
_entry.id   AF-A0A1H3JYT6-F1
#
_cell.length_a   1.000
_cell.length_b   1.000
_cell.length_c   1.000
_cell.angle_alpha   90.00
_cell.angle_beta   90.00
_cell.angle_gamma   90.00
#
_symmetry.space_group_name_H-M   'P 1'
#
loop_
_entity.id
_entity.type
_entity.pdbx_description
1 polymer ?
#
loop_
_entity_poly.entity_id
_entity_poly.type
_entity_poly.pdbx_seq_one_letter_code
_entity_poly.pdbx_strand_id
1 'polypeptide(L)' 'MALGKLDRPRCPLQILSAWKGRFIMPVVLDWMRGGSAGEPVPCVICGKPAISRSPSGKPVHKVCAEAWTEQHSRKAVA' A
#
# COMPACT_ATOMS: atom_id res chain seq x y z
N MET A 1 58.60 -21.12 -4.66
CA MET A 1 58.16 -19.72 -4.78
C MET A 1 56.65 -19.69 -4.51
N ALA A 2 56.23 -19.29 -3.32
CA ALA A 2 54.82 -19.30 -2.90
C ALA A 2 54.23 -17.90 -3.09
N LEU A 3 53.18 -17.79 -3.91
CA LEU A 3 52.45 -16.53 -4.11
C LEU A 3 51.73 -16.15 -2.80
N GLY A 4 52.05 -14.94 -2.32
CA GLY A 4 51.55 -14.36 -1.08
C GLY A 4 50.04 -14.20 -1.07
N LYS A 5 49.46 -14.51 0.10
CA LYS A 5 48.07 -14.21 0.45
C LYS A 5 47.89 -12.69 0.42
N LEU A 6 47.11 -12.18 -0.52
CA LEU A 6 46.63 -10.81 -0.49
C LEU A 6 45.63 -10.68 0.66
N ASP A 7 46.09 -10.11 1.78
CA ASP A 7 45.25 -9.59 2.85
C ASP A 7 44.21 -8.63 2.25
N ARG A 8 42.94 -9.06 2.24
CA ARG A 8 41.83 -8.19 1.84
C ARG A 8 41.62 -7.13 2.93
N PRO A 9 41.52 -5.83 2.60
CA PRO A 9 41.26 -4.81 3.59
C PRO A 9 39.88 -5.02 4.22
N ARG A 10 39.86 -5.02 5.56
CA ARG A 10 38.64 -5.03 6.37
C ARG A 10 37.76 -3.83 6.00
N CYS A 11 36.53 -4.09 5.55
CA CYS A 11 35.54 -3.06 5.27
C CYS A 11 35.27 -2.20 6.53
N PRO A 12 35.25 -0.86 6.44
CA PRO A 12 35.11 0.04 7.59
C PRO A 12 33.64 0.33 7.95
N LEU A 13 32.78 -0.70 7.97
CA LEU A 13 31.35 -0.57 8.32
C LEU A 13 31.09 -0.87 9.80
N GLN A 14 31.97 -0.40 10.71
CA GLN A 14 31.79 -0.57 12.17
C GLN A 14 31.45 0.73 12.91
N ILE A 15 31.01 1.78 12.22
CA ILE A 15 30.51 2.99 12.89
C ILE A 15 29.09 3.29 12.42
N LEU A 16 28.14 2.49 12.92
CA LEU A 16 26.78 2.97 13.13
C LEU A 16 26.36 2.53 14.52
N SER A 17 26.49 3.47 15.45
CA SER A 17 25.95 3.42 16.80
C SER A 17 24.53 2.86 16.83
N ALA A 18 24.28 2.04 17.84
CA ALA A 18 22.99 1.56 18.30
C ALA A 18 21.87 2.60 18.17
N TRP A 19 21.11 2.55 17.08
CA TRP A 19 19.80 3.20 17.00
C TRP A 19 18.75 2.16 17.32
N LYS A 20 18.18 2.27 18.52
CA LYS A 20 17.13 1.42 19.08
C LYS A 20 15.77 1.74 18.45
N GLY A 21 15.74 1.99 17.14
CA GLY A 21 14.54 2.31 16.38
C GLY A 21 14.10 1.09 15.58
N ARG A 22 12.84 0.67 15.75
CA ARG A 22 12.19 -0.30 14.87
C ARG A 22 12.18 0.30 13.46
N PHE A 23 13.00 -0.21 12.56
CA PHE A 23 12.94 0.18 11.14
C PHE A 23 11.63 -0.37 10.56
N ILE A 24 10.58 0.46 10.56
CA ILE A 24 9.34 0.16 9.85
C ILE A 24 9.66 0.33 8.36
N MET A 25 9.79 -0.78 7.62
CA MET A 25 9.85 -0.68 6.17
C MET A 25 8.57 0.01 5.67
N PRO A 26 8.66 1.04 4.82
CA PRO A 26 7.48 1.57 4.16
C PRO A 26 6.89 0.44 3.31
N VAL A 27 5.58 0.20 3.44
CA VAL A 27 4.86 -0.64 2.49
C VAL A 27 4.77 0.16 1.19
N VAL A 28 5.78 0.00 0.33
CA VAL A 28 5.81 0.61 -1.00
C VAL A 28 4.92 -0.24 -1.91
N LEU A 29 3.92 0.41 -2.51
CA LEU A 29 3.10 -0.22 -3.54
C LEU A 29 3.99 -0.51 -4.76
N ASP A 30 4.22 -1.79 -5.03
CA ASP A 30 4.97 -2.26 -6.19
C ASP A 30 4.02 -2.37 -7.41
N TRP A 31 4.13 -1.40 -8.32
CA TRP A 31 3.35 -1.39 -9.56
C TRP A 31 3.81 -2.44 -10.58
N MET A 32 5.01 -2.99 -10.45
CA MET A 32 5.52 -4.07 -11.30
C MET A 32 4.90 -5.42 -10.92
N ARG A 33 4.41 -5.53 -9.68
CA ARG A 33 3.67 -6.69 -9.22
C ARG A 33 2.23 -6.58 -9.71
N GLY A 34 1.95 -7.27 -10.82
CA GLY A 34 0.60 -7.36 -11.35
C GLY A 34 -0.40 -7.88 -10.31
N GLY A 35 -1.55 -7.20 -10.23
CA GLY A 35 -2.72 -7.65 -9.48
C GLY A 35 -3.94 -7.60 -10.40
N SER A 36 -4.85 -8.56 -10.26
CA SER A 36 -6.12 -8.52 -10.98
C SER A 36 -7.16 -7.74 -10.17
N ALA A 37 -7.92 -6.91 -10.87
CA ALA A 37 -9.23 -6.52 -10.38
C ALA A 37 -10.07 -7.81 -10.27
N GLY A 38 -10.54 -8.14 -9.07
CA GLY A 38 -11.42 -9.30 -8.89
C GLY A 38 -12.71 -9.18 -9.69
N GLU A 39 -13.52 -10.24 -9.69
CA GLU A 39 -14.76 -10.29 -10.46
C GLU A 39 -15.72 -9.15 -10.08
N PRO A 40 -16.32 -8.44 -11.06
CA PRO A 40 -17.34 -7.44 -10.79
C PRO A 40 -18.55 -8.04 -10.03
N VAL A 41 -18.95 -7.38 -8.96
CA VAL A 41 -20.13 -7.74 -8.15
C VAL A 41 -21.14 -6.60 -8.21
N PRO A 42 -22.47 -6.85 -8.17
CA PRO A 42 -23.48 -5.79 -8.23
C PRO A 42 -23.26 -4.67 -7.19
N CYS A 43 -23.28 -3.42 -7.65
CA CYS A 43 -23.19 -2.22 -6.83
C CYS A 43 -24.39 -2.12 -5.88
N VAL A 44 -24.14 -1.87 -4.59
CA VAL A 44 -25.22 -1.76 -3.58
C VAL A 44 -26.12 -0.55 -3.75
N ILE A 45 -25.76 0.42 -4.60
CA ILE A 45 -26.54 1.65 -4.84
C ILE A 45 -27.35 1.56 -6.14
N CYS A 46 -26.75 1.05 -7.23
CA CYS A 46 -27.37 1.09 -8.56
C CYS A 46 -27.56 -0.30 -9.21
N GLY A 47 -27.11 -1.39 -8.58
CA GLY A 47 -27.25 -2.76 -9.06
C GLY A 47 -26.34 -3.17 -10.23
N LYS A 48 -25.66 -2.23 -10.89
CA LYS A 48 -24.75 -2.52 -12.01
C LYS A 48 -23.43 -3.14 -11.52
N PRO A 49 -22.73 -3.96 -12.32
CA PRO A 49 -21.46 -4.57 -11.93
C PRO A 49 -20.42 -3.53 -11.50
N ALA A 50 -19.81 -3.72 -10.33
CA ALA A 50 -18.80 -2.85 -9.74
C ALA A 50 -17.55 -3.65 -9.35
N ILE A 51 -16.38 -3.13 -9.73
CA ILE A 51 -15.07 -3.67 -9.36
C ILE A 51 -14.60 -3.10 -8.01
N SER A 52 -14.93 -1.83 -7.75
CA SER A 52 -14.49 -1.11 -6.55
C SER A 52 -15.34 -1.46 -5.31
N ARG A 53 -14.73 -1.29 -4.13
CA ARG A 53 -15.37 -1.55 -2.84
C ARG A 53 -15.25 -0.33 -1.92
N SER A 54 -16.25 -0.11 -1.09
CA SER A 54 -16.23 0.91 -0.03
C SER A 54 -15.22 0.54 1.06
N PRO A 55 -14.88 1.46 1.99
CA PRO A 55 -14.05 1.13 3.15
C PRO A 55 -14.60 -0.04 4.00
N SER A 56 -15.93 -0.24 3.99
CA SER A 56 -16.59 -1.38 4.64
C SER A 56 -16.62 -2.66 3.79
N GLY A 57 -15.93 -2.68 2.64
CA GLY A 57 -15.85 -3.83 1.74
C GLY A 57 -17.05 -4.03 0.79
N LYS A 58 -18.06 -3.13 0.81
CA LYS A 58 -19.27 -3.27 -0.01
C LYS A 58 -18.99 -2.90 -1.48
N PRO A 59 -19.47 -3.68 -2.48
CA PRO A 59 -19.28 -3.35 -3.89
C PRO A 59 -20.00 -2.05 -4.26
N VAL A 60 -19.27 -1.07 -4.80
CA VAL A 60 -19.82 0.25 -5.12
C VAL A 60 -19.00 0.94 -6.20
N HIS A 61 -19.63 1.66 -7.12
CA HIS A 61 -18.91 2.57 -8.02
C HIS A 61 -18.44 3.80 -7.25
N LYS A 62 -17.27 4.35 -7.61
CA LYS A 62 -16.78 5.62 -7.06
C LYS A 62 -17.87 6.71 -7.08
N VAL A 63 -18.51 6.93 -8.23
CA VAL A 63 -19.51 7.98 -8.40
C VAL A 63 -20.76 7.74 -7.54
N CYS A 64 -21.19 6.49 -7.40
CA CYS A 64 -22.31 6.16 -6.52
C CYS A 64 -21.97 6.43 -5.04
N ALA A 65 -20.75 6.11 -4.62
CA ALA A 65 -20.28 6.38 -3.26
C ALA A 65 -20.18 7.89 -2.98
N GLU A 66 -19.69 8.67 -3.95
CA GLU A 66 -19.60 10.14 -3.87
C GLU A 66 -20.99 10.77 -3.78
N ALA A 67 -21.92 10.38 -4.65
CA ALA A 67 -23.30 10.87 -4.62
C ALA A 67 -24.01 10.53 -3.29
N TRP A 68 -23.79 9.31 -2.78
CA TRP A 68 -24.33 8.93 -1.47
C TRP A 68 -23.74 9.77 -0.34
N THR A 69 -22.42 10.02 -0.37
CA THR A 69 -21.73 10.82 0.64
C THR A 69 -22.23 12.26 0.61
N GLU A 70 -22.39 12.87 -0.57
CA GLU A 70 -22.95 14.23 -0.70
C GLU A 70 -24.34 14.30 -0.04
N GLN A 71 -25.20 13.32 -0.31
CA GLN A 71 -26.56 13.25 0.25
C GLN A 71 -26.62 12.99 1.76
N HIS A 72 -25.60 12.31 2.32
CA HIS A 72 -25.61 11.85 3.72
C HIS A 72 -24.55 12.55 4.59
N SER A 73 -23.76 13.45 4.02
CA SER A 73 -22.82 14.26 4.77
C SER A 73 -23.59 15.23 5.65
N ARG A 74 -23.69 14.92 6.95
CA ARG A 74 -24.01 15.94 7.93
C ARG A 74 -22.80 16.86 7.93
N LYS A 75 -22.94 18.11 7.46
CA LYS A 75 -21.92 19.13 7.65
C LYS A 75 -21.48 19.06 9.11
N ALA A 76 -20.23 18.72 9.35
CA ALA A 76 -19.64 18.95 10.66
C ALA A 76 -19.68 20.45 10.85
N VAL A 77 -20.61 20.92 11.69
CA VAL A 77 -20.59 22.30 12.17
C VAL A 77 -19.29 22.42 12.97
N ALA A 78 -18.39 23.25 12.45
CA ALA A 78 -17.17 23.68 13.14
C ALA A 78 -17.53 24.65 14.27
#